data_AF-A0AAP4BYG0-F1
#
_entry.id   AF-A0AAP4BYG0-F1
#
_cell.length_a   1.000
_cell.length_b   1.000
_cell.length_c   1.000
_cell.angle_alpha   90.00
_cell.angle_beta   90.00
_cell.angle_gamma   90.00
#
_symmetry.space_group_name_H-M   'P 1'
#
loop_
_entity.id
_entity.type
_entity.pdbx_description
1 polymer ?
#
loop_
_entity_poly.entity_id
_entity_poly.type
_entity_poly.pdbx_seq_one_letter_code
_entity_poly.pdbx_strand_id
1 'polypeptide(L)'
;MNADDIAPDLYEQWDLDRNGGEDELSVLLEAKDIKLGQQGYNQDEPRRVQLRIAASILGSAKKRAEYDEALRTGLRPTWGELGTLSSVGQWSPAPRPQPSFHDQPQGPAQAPGFAHPSPYSSPYAQNPFAQHASPQQQMVPSPAAAPAPVQHQAQKRPSQETRIGMGILDFFLAGGISSAVGAGIDELVDVEALSFVAACIVMVVYVLGSEVWMGASPAKILSGYTVRDVDTKEKLSLSQSAKRQWWRLINVIPGIGQLVGMLGAVVHATTINEENNLRGSHDDLANAEVVKRKPRK
;
A
#
# COMPACT_ATOMS: atom_id res chain seq x y z
N MET A 1 -12.86 -18.63 -13.91
CA MET A 1 -14.01 -18.00 -13.22
C MET A 1 -14.26 -16.67 -13.89
N ASN A 2 -15.51 -16.38 -14.25
CA ASN A 2 -15.85 -15.12 -14.89
C ASN A 2 -16.22 -14.08 -13.84
N ALA A 3 -15.87 -12.82 -14.11
CA ALA A 3 -16.21 -11.71 -13.23
C ALA A 3 -17.72 -11.45 -13.16
N ASP A 4 -18.45 -11.80 -14.23
CA ASP A 4 -19.90 -11.62 -14.34
C ASP A 4 -20.71 -12.74 -13.66
N ASP A 5 -20.06 -13.80 -13.18
CA ASP A 5 -20.74 -14.89 -12.49
C ASP A 5 -21.26 -14.38 -11.12
N ILE A 6 -22.52 -14.68 -10.81
CA ILE A 6 -23.11 -14.36 -9.50
C ILE A 6 -22.34 -15.12 -8.42
N ALA A 7 -21.86 -14.39 -7.42
CA ALA A 7 -21.19 -14.99 -6.28
C ALA A 7 -22.25 -15.55 -5.31
N PRO A 8 -22.06 -16.79 -4.79
CA PRO A 8 -22.85 -17.26 -3.67
C PRO A 8 -22.52 -16.46 -2.40
N ASP A 9 -23.34 -16.62 -1.38
CA ASP A 9 -23.07 -16.02 -0.07
C ASP A 9 -21.71 -16.50 0.46
N LEU A 10 -20.84 -15.57 0.85
CA LEU A 10 -19.47 -15.88 1.26
C LEU A 10 -19.42 -16.68 2.57
N TYR A 11 -20.39 -16.50 3.47
CA TYR A 11 -20.48 -17.28 4.70
C TYR A 11 -20.88 -18.73 4.39
N GLU A 12 -21.85 -18.92 3.50
CA GLU A 12 -22.29 -20.26 3.08
C GLU A 12 -21.22 -20.97 2.25
N GLN A 13 -20.59 -20.28 1.32
CA GLN A 13 -19.57 -20.85 0.44
C GLN A 13 -18.37 -21.39 1.22
N TRP A 14 -17.99 -20.68 2.29
CA TRP A 14 -16.80 -21.01 3.06
C TRP A 14 -17.08 -21.65 4.42
N ASP A 15 -18.34 -21.98 4.72
CA ASP A 15 -18.76 -22.60 5.98
C ASP A 15 -18.26 -21.78 7.19
N LEU A 16 -18.72 -20.53 7.28
CA LEU A 16 -18.34 -19.55 8.28
C LEU A 16 -19.55 -19.08 9.08
N ASP A 17 -19.35 -18.80 10.37
CA ASP A 17 -20.39 -18.19 11.20
C ASP A 17 -20.52 -16.69 10.90
N ARG A 18 -21.71 -16.25 10.50
CA ARG A 18 -22.03 -14.84 10.27
C ARG A 18 -21.91 -13.98 11.54
N ASN A 19 -21.91 -14.57 12.73
CA ASN A 19 -21.69 -13.84 13.99
C ASN A 19 -20.23 -13.87 14.46
N GLY A 20 -19.33 -14.55 13.73
CA GLY A 20 -17.91 -14.64 14.08
C GLY A 20 -17.23 -13.28 14.12
N GLY A 21 -16.24 -13.11 15.00
CA GLY A 21 -15.44 -11.88 15.11
C GLY A 21 -14.55 -11.64 13.87
N GLU A 22 -14.07 -10.42 13.68
CA GLU A 22 -13.16 -10.07 12.56
C GLU A 22 -11.91 -10.96 12.55
N ASP A 23 -11.25 -11.08 13.70
CA ASP A 23 -10.03 -11.90 13.86
C ASP A 23 -10.32 -13.39 13.61
N GLU A 24 -11.46 -13.88 14.07
CA GLU A 24 -11.86 -15.29 13.93
C GLU A 24 -12.11 -15.65 12.47
N LEU A 25 -12.88 -14.82 11.74
CA LEU A 25 -13.15 -15.05 10.32
C LEU A 25 -11.88 -14.95 9.48
N SER A 26 -10.99 -14.01 9.80
CA SER A 26 -9.70 -13.88 9.11
C SER A 26 -8.84 -15.12 9.28
N VAL A 27 -8.69 -15.60 10.53
CA VAL A 27 -7.91 -16.81 10.84
C VAL A 27 -8.50 -18.05 10.14
N LEU A 28 -9.83 -18.20 10.14
CA LEU A 28 -10.49 -19.34 9.48
C LEU A 28 -10.31 -19.32 7.96
N LEU A 29 -10.37 -18.15 7.33
CA LEU A 29 -10.19 -17.98 5.89
C LEU A 29 -8.72 -18.20 5.48
N GLU A 30 -7.76 -17.69 6.26
CA GLU A 30 -6.32 -17.93 6.05
C GLU A 30 -5.95 -19.41 6.22
N ALA A 31 -6.49 -20.07 7.25
CA ALA A 31 -6.28 -21.50 7.45
C ALA A 31 -6.80 -22.33 6.27
N LYS A 32 -7.94 -21.93 5.68
CA LYS A 32 -8.46 -22.56 4.46
C LYS A 32 -7.55 -22.32 3.25
N ASP A 33 -6.92 -21.15 3.14
CA ASP A 33 -5.99 -20.85 2.03
C ASP A 33 -4.68 -21.66 2.16
N ILE A 34 -4.14 -21.77 3.37
CA ILE A 34 -2.99 -22.63 3.66
C ILE A 34 -3.30 -24.10 3.35
N LYS A 35 -4.53 -24.56 3.62
CA LYS A 35 -4.96 -25.92 3.28
C LYS A 35 -5.02 -26.15 1.77
N LEU A 36 -5.55 -25.20 1.01
CA LEU A 36 -5.46 -25.23 -0.46
C LEU A 36 -3.99 -25.19 -0.93
N GLY A 37 -3.15 -24.48 -0.16
CA GLY A 37 -1.66 -24.50 -0.13
C GLY A 37 -1.11 -25.88 -0.35
N GLN A 38 -1.33 -26.67 0.68
CA GLN A 38 -0.80 -28.01 0.85
C GLN A 38 -1.39 -29.02 -0.13
N GLN A 39 -2.60 -28.76 -0.63
CA GLN A 39 -3.26 -29.59 -1.65
C GLN A 39 -2.75 -29.35 -3.08
N GLY A 40 -1.80 -28.43 -3.27
CA GLY A 40 -1.15 -28.20 -4.56
C GLY A 40 -1.92 -27.29 -5.52
N TYR A 41 -2.94 -26.58 -5.05
CA TYR A 41 -3.63 -25.56 -5.86
C TYR A 41 -2.67 -24.39 -6.14
N ASN A 42 -2.64 -23.84 -7.35
CA ASN A 42 -1.81 -22.65 -7.61
C ASN A 42 -2.48 -21.38 -7.06
N GLN A 43 -1.73 -20.29 -6.93
CA GLN A 43 -2.28 -19.02 -6.45
C GLN A 43 -3.30 -18.39 -7.41
N ASP A 44 -3.17 -18.67 -8.70
CA ASP A 44 -4.05 -18.16 -9.76
C ASP A 44 -5.30 -19.03 -9.96
N GLU A 45 -5.43 -20.11 -9.20
CA GLU A 45 -6.63 -20.96 -9.25
C GLU A 45 -7.85 -20.16 -8.79
N PRO A 46 -8.99 -20.24 -9.52
CA PRO A 46 -10.20 -19.50 -9.19
C PRO A 46 -10.63 -19.64 -7.73
N ARG A 47 -10.49 -20.84 -7.16
CA ARG A 47 -10.90 -21.13 -5.78
C ARG A 47 -10.07 -20.35 -4.75
N ARG A 48 -8.78 -20.15 -5.02
CA ARG A 48 -7.89 -19.35 -4.16
C ARG A 48 -8.16 -17.86 -4.31
N VAL A 49 -8.42 -17.41 -5.54
CA VAL A 49 -8.79 -16.02 -5.81
C VAL A 49 -10.08 -15.66 -5.09
N GLN A 50 -11.10 -16.53 -5.15
CA GLN A 50 -12.36 -16.37 -4.42
C GLN A 50 -12.15 -16.31 -2.90
N LEU A 51 -11.29 -17.18 -2.37
CA LEU A 51 -11.00 -17.21 -0.94
C LEU A 51 -10.28 -15.94 -0.47
N ARG A 52 -9.37 -15.39 -1.29
CA ARG A 52 -8.71 -14.11 -1.01
C ARG A 52 -9.66 -12.93 -1.05
N ILE A 53 -10.60 -12.91 -2.00
CA ILE A 53 -11.67 -11.91 -2.05
C ILE A 53 -12.51 -12.00 -0.77
N ALA A 54 -12.90 -13.21 -0.36
CA ALA A 54 -13.66 -13.44 0.87
C ALA A 54 -12.89 -12.98 2.12
N ALA A 55 -11.61 -13.36 2.25
CA ALA A 55 -10.73 -12.95 3.34
C ALA A 55 -10.62 -11.43 3.43
N SER A 56 -10.45 -10.75 2.29
CA SER A 56 -10.35 -9.30 2.26
C SER A 56 -11.65 -8.57 2.63
N ILE A 57 -12.82 -9.17 2.38
CA ILE A 57 -14.12 -8.56 2.71
C ILE A 57 -14.49 -8.87 4.16
N LEU A 58 -14.51 -10.16 4.53
CA LEU A 58 -14.98 -10.62 5.83
C LEU A 58 -13.98 -10.36 6.96
N GLY A 59 -12.67 -10.29 6.64
CA GLY A 59 -11.61 -9.93 7.58
C GLY A 59 -11.45 -8.43 7.83
N SER A 60 -12.42 -7.60 7.41
CA SER A 60 -12.43 -6.15 7.72
C SER A 60 -13.84 -5.74 8.14
N ALA A 61 -14.02 -5.27 9.38
CA ALA A 61 -15.34 -4.87 9.88
C ALA A 61 -16.07 -3.88 8.96
N LYS A 62 -15.34 -2.91 8.39
CA LYS A 62 -15.91 -1.91 7.48
C LYS A 62 -16.43 -2.53 6.18
N LYS A 63 -15.61 -3.36 5.51
CA LYS A 63 -16.00 -3.99 4.23
C LYS A 63 -17.07 -5.05 4.41
N ARG A 64 -17.00 -5.77 5.52
CA ARG A 64 -18.04 -6.73 5.94
C ARG A 64 -19.37 -6.03 6.18
N ALA A 65 -19.39 -4.87 6.85
CA ALA A 65 -20.61 -4.11 7.04
C ALA A 65 -21.25 -3.69 5.70
N GLU A 66 -20.45 -3.22 4.75
CA GLU A 66 -20.93 -2.90 3.38
C GLU A 66 -21.44 -4.14 2.64
N TYR A 67 -20.78 -5.28 2.83
CA TYR A 67 -21.20 -6.57 2.26
C TYR A 67 -22.52 -7.06 2.84
N ASP A 68 -22.63 -7.08 4.17
CA ASP A 68 -23.80 -7.55 4.91
C ASP A 68 -25.02 -6.64 4.64
N GLU A 69 -24.81 -5.32 4.55
CA GLU A 69 -25.86 -4.37 4.18
C GLU A 69 -26.37 -4.62 2.76
N ALA A 70 -25.48 -4.88 1.80
CA ALA A 70 -25.87 -5.21 0.43
C ALA A 70 -26.69 -6.51 0.38
N LEU A 71 -26.27 -7.56 1.10
CA LEU A 71 -27.06 -8.79 1.21
C LEU A 71 -28.43 -8.53 1.84
N ARG A 72 -28.51 -7.68 2.87
CA ARG A 72 -29.76 -7.28 3.54
C ARG A 72 -30.71 -6.56 2.60
N THR A 73 -30.20 -5.76 1.68
CA THR A 73 -31.00 -5.09 0.63
C THR A 73 -31.42 -6.03 -0.52
N GLY A 74 -30.99 -7.30 -0.49
CA GLY A 74 -31.31 -8.30 -1.50
C GLY A 74 -30.40 -8.27 -2.73
N LEU A 75 -29.27 -7.54 -2.67
CA LEU A 75 -28.29 -7.52 -3.76
C LEU A 75 -27.65 -8.90 -3.90
N ARG A 76 -27.56 -9.39 -5.14
CA ARG A 76 -26.80 -10.61 -5.49
C ARG A 76 -25.53 -10.19 -6.24
N PRO A 77 -24.41 -9.98 -5.53
CA PRO A 77 -23.21 -9.44 -6.16
C PRO A 77 -22.56 -10.46 -7.07
N THR A 78 -21.96 -9.99 -8.16
CA THR A 78 -21.06 -10.80 -8.98
C THR A 78 -19.68 -10.88 -8.36
N TRP A 79 -18.88 -11.84 -8.78
CA TRP A 79 -17.51 -11.94 -8.31
C TRP A 79 -16.64 -10.73 -8.69
N GLY A 80 -16.92 -10.06 -9.80
CA GLY A 80 -16.25 -8.82 -10.19
C GLY A 80 -16.59 -7.66 -9.27
N GLU A 81 -17.85 -7.57 -8.84
CA GLU A 81 -18.30 -6.59 -7.86
C GLU A 81 -17.67 -6.85 -6.48
N LEU A 82 -17.60 -8.12 -6.05
CA LEU A 82 -16.88 -8.50 -4.82
C LEU A 82 -15.37 -8.24 -4.94
N GLY A 83 -14.76 -8.47 -6.10
CA GLY A 83 -13.37 -8.08 -6.35
C GLY A 83 -13.15 -6.58 -6.19
N THR A 84 -14.11 -5.76 -6.62
CA THR A 84 -14.04 -4.30 -6.43
C THR A 84 -14.25 -3.91 -4.98
N LEU A 85 -15.22 -4.51 -4.29
CA LEU A 85 -15.44 -4.30 -2.85
C LEU A 85 -14.20 -4.70 -2.04
N SER A 86 -13.55 -5.81 -2.36
CA SER A 86 -12.34 -6.25 -1.67
C SER A 86 -11.18 -5.25 -1.83
N SER A 87 -11.01 -4.66 -3.01
CA SER A 87 -9.90 -3.75 -3.30
C SER A 87 -10.15 -2.31 -2.82
N VAL A 88 -11.34 -1.76 -3.11
CA VAL A 88 -11.68 -0.35 -2.87
C VAL A 88 -12.43 -0.15 -1.55
N GLY A 89 -13.10 -1.19 -1.04
CA GLY A 89 -13.90 -1.11 0.18
C GLY A 89 -15.24 -0.39 0.04
N GLN A 90 -15.67 -0.12 -1.20
CA GLN A 90 -16.98 0.44 -1.53
C GLN A 90 -17.53 -0.28 -2.76
N TRP A 91 -18.86 -0.37 -2.84
CA TRP A 91 -19.55 -0.84 -4.04
C TRP A 91 -19.34 0.14 -5.19
N SER A 92 -19.07 -0.35 -6.40
CA SER A 92 -19.10 0.48 -7.60
C SER A 92 -20.50 1.10 -7.77
N PRO A 93 -20.64 2.41 -8.01
CA PRO A 93 -21.93 2.99 -8.36
C PRO A 93 -22.40 2.39 -9.69
N ALA A 94 -23.49 1.61 -9.65
CA ALA A 94 -24.03 0.92 -10.82
C ALA A 94 -24.61 1.91 -11.85
N PRO A 95 -24.78 1.47 -13.11
CA PRO A 95 -26.12 1.01 -13.43
C PRO A 95 -26.15 -0.22 -14.34
N ARG A 96 -26.84 -1.29 -13.93
CA ARG A 96 -27.61 -2.14 -14.85
C ARG A 96 -28.87 -2.68 -14.17
N PRO A 97 -30.07 -2.24 -14.59
CA PRO A 97 -31.27 -3.04 -14.45
C PRO A 97 -31.05 -4.35 -15.23
N GLN A 98 -31.25 -5.50 -14.59
CA GLN A 98 -31.34 -6.76 -15.30
C GLN A 98 -32.59 -6.74 -16.20
N PRO A 99 -32.51 -7.16 -17.47
CA PRO A 99 -33.68 -7.28 -18.31
C PRO A 99 -34.56 -8.43 -17.81
N SER A 100 -35.79 -8.08 -17.43
CA SER A 100 -36.88 -9.03 -17.30
C SER A 100 -37.09 -9.70 -18.66
N PHE A 101 -36.90 -11.02 -18.73
CA PHE A 101 -37.37 -11.82 -19.85
C PHE A 101 -38.90 -11.76 -19.84
N HIS A 102 -39.51 -10.93 -20.68
CA HIS A 102 -40.78 -11.20 -21.36
C HIS A 102 -41.04 -10.14 -22.46
N ASP A 103 -41.00 -10.65 -23.69
CA ASP A 103 -41.67 -10.21 -24.93
C ASP A 103 -41.34 -8.87 -25.64
N GLN A 104 -40.88 -9.05 -26.89
CA GLN A 104 -40.72 -8.11 -28.03
C GLN A 104 -42.08 -7.52 -28.53
N PRO A 105 -42.16 -6.55 -29.48
CA PRO A 105 -41.17 -6.18 -30.52
C PRO A 105 -40.92 -4.68 -30.87
N GLN A 106 -39.69 -4.45 -31.35
CA GLN A 106 -39.17 -3.58 -32.45
C GLN A 106 -39.56 -2.08 -32.62
N GLY A 107 -38.52 -1.24 -32.62
CA GLY A 107 -38.44 0.06 -33.32
C GLY A 107 -36.96 0.43 -33.60
N PRO A 108 -36.60 1.03 -34.76
CA PRO A 108 -35.22 1.05 -35.27
C PRO A 108 -34.28 2.10 -34.63
N ALA A 109 -33.01 1.70 -34.55
CA ALA A 109 -31.89 2.38 -33.91
C ALA A 109 -31.27 3.52 -34.75
N GLN A 110 -30.79 4.57 -34.07
CA GLN A 110 -29.87 5.56 -34.61
C GLN A 110 -28.56 5.54 -33.80
N ALA A 111 -27.44 5.37 -34.50
CA ALA A 111 -26.07 5.49 -33.98
C ALA A 111 -25.44 6.78 -34.54
N PRO A 112 -24.53 7.42 -33.80
CA PRO A 112 -23.46 8.20 -34.45
C PRO A 112 -22.10 7.58 -34.18
N GLY A 113 -21.38 7.35 -35.27
CA GLY A 113 -20.12 6.63 -35.33
C GLY A 113 -18.88 7.42 -34.89
N PHE A 114 -17.83 6.63 -34.69
CA PHE A 114 -16.44 7.03 -34.53
C PHE A 114 -15.95 7.91 -35.70
N ALA A 115 -15.12 8.91 -35.41
CA ALA A 115 -14.34 9.63 -36.43
C ALA A 115 -12.90 9.86 -35.98
N HIS A 116 -11.95 9.27 -36.73
CA HIS A 116 -10.58 9.69 -37.06
C HIS A 116 -10.11 8.77 -38.21
N PRO A 117 -9.09 9.12 -39.02
CA PRO A 117 -8.59 10.42 -39.48
C PRO A 117 -8.42 10.47 -41.03
N SER A 118 -8.15 11.64 -41.64
CA SER A 118 -7.33 11.85 -42.88
C SER A 118 -7.52 13.27 -43.50
N PRO A 119 -6.67 13.77 -44.44
CA PRO A 119 -5.28 14.19 -44.19
C PRO A 119 -4.92 15.42 -45.07
N TYR A 120 -5.16 16.67 -44.65
CA TYR A 120 -4.58 17.83 -45.36
C TYR A 120 -4.29 18.97 -44.40
N SER A 121 -2.98 19.25 -44.24
CA SER A 121 -2.45 20.46 -43.61
C SER A 121 -2.45 21.62 -44.59
N SER A 122 -2.81 22.83 -44.15
CA SER A 122 -2.15 24.04 -44.66
C SER A 122 -2.13 25.16 -43.61
N PRO A 123 -0.95 25.78 -43.39
CA PRO A 123 -0.77 26.97 -42.56
C PRO A 123 -1.14 28.23 -43.37
N TYR A 124 -1.33 29.37 -42.69
CA TYR A 124 -1.68 30.69 -43.24
C TYR A 124 -3.19 30.98 -43.43
N ALA A 125 -3.81 31.49 -42.37
CA ALA A 125 -4.90 32.47 -42.47
C ALA A 125 -4.77 33.48 -41.32
N GLN A 126 -3.79 34.37 -41.44
CA GLN A 126 -3.56 35.48 -40.51
C GLN A 126 -4.25 36.71 -41.09
N ASN A 127 -5.34 37.15 -40.45
CA ASN A 127 -6.12 38.31 -40.89
C ASN A 127 -5.38 39.63 -40.55
N PRO A 128 -4.96 40.46 -41.54
CA PRO A 128 -4.09 41.62 -41.29
C PRO A 128 -4.80 42.95 -40.93
N PHE A 129 -6.10 42.97 -40.63
CA PHE A 129 -6.89 44.22 -40.57
C PHE A 129 -7.58 44.56 -39.24
N ALA A 130 -7.21 43.93 -38.11
CA ALA A 130 -7.72 44.35 -36.80
C ALA A 130 -6.74 45.35 -36.14
N GLN A 131 -6.80 46.63 -36.53
CA GLN A 131 -6.08 47.72 -35.86
C GLN A 131 -6.93 48.37 -34.76
N HIS A 132 -6.40 48.28 -33.54
CA HIS A 132 -6.38 49.26 -32.45
C HIS A 132 -7.56 50.23 -32.25
N ALA A 133 -8.35 49.95 -31.20
CA ALA A 133 -9.03 50.96 -30.40
C ALA A 133 -8.50 50.91 -28.96
N SER A 134 -8.03 52.04 -28.46
CA SER A 134 -7.86 52.40 -27.04
C SER A 134 -8.38 53.86 -26.97
N PRO A 135 -8.92 54.41 -25.85
CA PRO A 135 -8.65 54.04 -24.46
C PRO A 135 -9.89 54.11 -23.52
N GLN A 136 -9.82 53.51 -22.32
CA GLN A 136 -10.10 54.16 -21.03
C GLN A 136 -10.16 53.14 -19.89
N GLN A 137 -9.56 53.54 -18.78
CA GLN A 137 -9.51 52.83 -17.51
C GLN A 137 -10.92 52.66 -16.93
N GLN A 138 -11.28 51.43 -16.59
CA GLN A 138 -12.27 51.18 -15.54
C GLN A 138 -11.65 50.19 -14.55
N MET A 139 -11.28 50.75 -13.40
CA MET A 139 -10.72 50.05 -12.27
C MET A 139 -11.82 49.19 -11.64
N VAL A 140 -11.85 47.91 -12.01
CA VAL A 140 -12.60 46.89 -11.27
C VAL A 140 -11.73 46.45 -10.08
N PRO A 141 -12.24 46.46 -8.85
CA PRO A 141 -11.50 45.90 -7.73
C PRO A 141 -11.35 44.41 -7.98
N SER A 142 -10.11 43.94 -8.21
CA SER A 142 -9.82 42.52 -8.12
C SER A 142 -10.18 42.06 -6.70
N PRO A 143 -11.04 41.05 -6.51
CA PRO A 143 -11.01 40.32 -5.26
C PRO A 143 -9.58 39.78 -5.15
N ALA A 144 -8.93 40.08 -4.03
CA ALA A 144 -7.58 39.64 -3.73
C ALA A 144 -7.43 38.18 -4.17
N ALA A 145 -6.50 37.92 -5.09
CA ALA A 145 -6.17 36.57 -5.47
C ALA A 145 -5.85 35.84 -4.17
N ALA A 146 -6.70 34.88 -3.81
CA ALA A 146 -6.42 33.97 -2.72
C ALA A 146 -5.00 33.43 -2.99
N PRO A 147 -4.11 33.43 -1.97
CA PRO A 147 -2.77 32.89 -2.16
C PRO A 147 -2.93 31.51 -2.78
N ALA A 148 -2.33 31.33 -3.96
CA ALA A 148 -2.33 30.04 -4.63
C ALA A 148 -1.97 29.00 -3.57
N PRO A 149 -2.76 27.93 -3.39
CA PRO A 149 -2.40 26.89 -2.46
C PRO A 149 -1.00 26.47 -2.85
N VAL A 150 -0.05 26.66 -1.93
CA VAL A 150 1.30 26.14 -2.09
C VAL A 150 1.11 24.66 -2.29
N GLN A 151 1.15 24.21 -3.55
CA GLN A 151 1.23 22.81 -3.89
C GLN A 151 2.56 22.35 -3.30
N HIS A 152 2.53 21.95 -2.04
CA HIS A 152 3.48 21.01 -1.50
C HIS A 152 3.43 19.86 -2.50
N GLN A 153 4.46 19.73 -3.33
CA GLN A 153 4.66 18.51 -4.10
C GLN A 153 4.53 17.38 -3.09
N ALA A 154 3.40 16.68 -3.11
CA ALA A 154 3.11 15.60 -2.18
C ALA A 154 4.21 14.57 -2.40
N GLN A 155 5.21 14.59 -1.53
CA GLN A 155 6.44 13.86 -1.76
C GLN A 155 6.08 12.39 -1.61
N LYS A 156 6.12 11.65 -2.73
CA LYS A 156 5.52 10.31 -2.83
C LYS A 156 6.13 9.39 -1.77
N ARG A 157 5.32 9.04 -0.76
CA ARG A 157 5.65 8.07 0.28
C ARG A 157 5.43 6.65 -0.28
N PRO A 158 6.27 5.68 0.10
CA PRO A 158 6.11 4.30 -0.36
C PRO A 158 4.82 3.68 0.18
N SER A 159 4.19 2.80 -0.61
CA SER A 159 3.05 1.99 -0.15
C SER A 159 3.47 1.03 0.97
N GLN A 160 2.49 0.56 1.75
CA GLN A 160 2.70 -0.42 2.82
C GLN A 160 3.52 -1.64 2.36
N GLU A 161 3.15 -2.25 1.23
CA GLU A 161 3.85 -3.41 0.67
C GLU A 161 5.30 -3.09 0.32
N THR A 162 5.56 -1.93 -0.31
CA THR A 162 6.92 -1.49 -0.65
C THR A 162 7.75 -1.34 0.63
N ARG A 163 7.15 -0.81 1.70
CA ARG A 163 7.82 -0.64 3.00
C ARG A 163 8.13 -1.95 3.68
N ILE A 164 7.18 -2.89 3.67
CA ILE A 164 7.36 -4.24 4.22
C ILE A 164 8.44 -4.98 3.44
N GLY A 165 8.38 -4.96 2.11
CA GLY A 165 9.38 -5.60 1.24
C GLY A 165 10.80 -5.08 1.49
N MET A 166 10.99 -3.75 1.54
CA MET A 166 12.29 -3.17 1.94
C MET A 166 12.70 -3.59 3.35
N GLY A 167 11.73 -3.67 4.27
CA GLY A 167 11.96 -4.08 5.65
C GLY A 167 12.48 -5.52 5.77
N ILE A 168 11.91 -6.44 5.00
CA ILE A 168 12.30 -7.86 4.91
C ILE A 168 13.67 -7.98 4.25
N LEU A 169 13.91 -7.29 3.13
CA LEU A 169 15.21 -7.31 2.46
C LEU A 169 16.32 -6.83 3.41
N ASP A 170 16.08 -5.75 4.16
CA ASP A 170 17.03 -5.28 5.16
C ASP A 170 17.24 -6.28 6.31
N PHE A 171 16.23 -7.05 6.69
CA PHE A 171 16.37 -8.08 7.73
C PHE A 171 17.36 -9.16 7.27
N PHE A 172 17.24 -9.64 6.04
CA PHE A 172 18.18 -10.61 5.47
C PHE A 172 19.58 -10.03 5.25
N LEU A 173 19.69 -8.79 4.78
CA LEU A 173 20.99 -8.13 4.62
C LEU A 173 21.70 -7.95 5.97
N ALA A 174 21.00 -7.43 6.97
CA ALA A 174 21.58 -7.21 8.29
C ALA A 174 21.94 -8.53 8.96
N GLY A 175 21.05 -9.52 8.92
CA GLY A 175 21.30 -10.86 9.46
C GLY A 175 22.46 -11.56 8.76
N GLY A 176 22.52 -11.52 7.43
CA GLY A 176 23.59 -12.12 6.65
C GLY A 176 24.96 -11.50 6.93
N ILE A 177 25.04 -10.16 6.97
CA ILE A 177 26.29 -9.44 7.28
C ILE A 177 26.73 -9.72 8.73
N SER A 178 25.81 -9.64 9.70
CA SER A 178 26.11 -9.93 11.10
C SER A 178 26.59 -11.37 11.31
N SER A 179 25.91 -12.36 10.72
CA SER A 179 26.30 -13.76 10.83
C SER A 179 27.65 -14.05 10.17
N ALA A 180 27.93 -13.44 9.00
CA ALA A 180 29.22 -13.59 8.33
C ALA A 180 30.38 -13.01 9.17
N VAL A 181 30.18 -11.84 9.79
CA VAL A 181 31.19 -11.25 10.68
C VAL A 181 31.35 -12.09 11.95
N GLY A 182 30.25 -12.55 12.55
CA GLY A 182 30.28 -13.43 13.71
C GLY A 182 31.06 -14.71 13.43
N ALA A 183 30.76 -15.39 12.31
CA ALA A 183 31.47 -16.60 11.90
C ALA A 183 32.96 -16.37 11.64
N GLY A 184 33.34 -15.25 11.01
CA GLY A 184 34.76 -14.92 10.79
C GLY A 184 35.52 -14.61 12.08
N ILE A 185 34.85 -14.05 13.09
CA ILE A 185 35.45 -13.86 14.42
C ILE A 185 35.59 -15.19 15.13
N ASP A 186 34.57 -16.04 15.06
CA ASP A 186 34.58 -17.39 15.64
C ASP A 186 35.75 -18.21 15.13
N GLU A 187 36.00 -18.18 13.81
CA GLU A 187 37.13 -18.86 13.17
C GLU A 187 38.49 -18.33 13.65
N LEU A 188 38.59 -17.04 14.03
CA LEU A 188 39.84 -16.41 14.44
C LEU A 188 40.17 -16.61 15.92
N VAL A 189 39.16 -16.60 16.79
CA VAL A 189 39.35 -16.51 18.25
C VAL A 189 38.71 -17.66 19.03
N ASP A 190 37.81 -18.45 18.44
CA ASP A 190 37.10 -19.59 19.06
C ASP A 190 36.42 -19.23 20.40
N VAL A 191 35.77 -18.06 20.44
CA VAL A 191 35.01 -17.59 21.61
C VAL A 191 33.59 -17.23 21.16
N GLU A 192 32.68 -18.19 21.31
CA GLU A 192 31.26 -18.06 20.93
C GLU A 192 30.61 -16.76 21.44
N ALA A 193 30.86 -16.41 22.71
CA ALA A 193 30.32 -15.20 23.31
C ALA A 193 30.81 -13.92 22.61
N LEU A 194 32.08 -13.89 22.17
CA LEU A 194 32.65 -12.75 21.46
C LEU A 194 32.09 -12.67 20.02
N SER A 195 31.99 -13.82 19.34
CA SER A 195 31.37 -13.96 18.02
C SER A 195 29.92 -13.46 18.03
N PHE A 196 29.15 -13.84 19.06
CA PHE A 196 27.78 -13.38 19.26
C PHE A 196 27.70 -11.87 19.52
N VAL A 197 28.49 -11.35 20.48
CA VAL A 197 28.53 -9.91 20.79
C VAL A 197 28.90 -9.09 19.56
N ALA A 198 29.87 -9.55 18.77
CA ALA A 198 30.27 -8.87 17.54
C ALA A 198 29.15 -8.86 16.49
N ALA A 199 28.45 -9.99 16.29
CA ALA A 199 27.30 -10.07 15.40
C ALA A 199 26.19 -9.09 15.82
N CYS A 200 25.93 -8.97 17.13
CA CYS A 200 24.99 -8.00 17.69
C CYS A 200 25.43 -6.54 17.45
N ILE A 201 26.71 -6.22 17.67
CA ILE A 201 27.25 -4.88 17.40
C ILE A 201 27.07 -4.53 15.93
N VAL A 202 27.40 -5.45 15.01
CA VAL A 202 27.21 -5.25 13.57
C VAL A 202 25.74 -4.98 13.24
N MET A 203 24.81 -5.70 13.86
CA MET A 203 23.37 -5.50 13.64
C MET A 203 22.93 -4.10 14.08
N VAL A 204 23.36 -3.65 15.27
CA VAL A 204 23.04 -2.32 15.79
C VAL A 204 23.64 -1.22 14.91
N VAL A 205 24.90 -1.38 14.50
CA VAL A 205 25.59 -0.44 13.60
C VAL A 205 24.92 -0.41 12.23
N TYR A 206 24.51 -1.56 11.68
CA TYR A 206 23.79 -1.62 10.41
C TYR A 206 22.48 -0.83 10.50
N VAL A 207 21.66 -1.10 11.52
CA VAL A 207 20.32 -0.52 11.63
C VAL A 207 20.34 0.97 11.95
N LEU A 208 21.18 1.40 12.91
CA LEU A 208 21.26 2.81 13.31
C LEU A 208 22.19 3.62 12.40
N GLY A 209 23.37 3.09 12.12
CA GLY A 209 24.38 3.76 11.31
C GLY A 209 23.90 4.03 9.89
N SER A 210 23.16 3.10 9.29
CA SER A 210 22.60 3.34 7.95
C SER A 210 21.67 4.55 7.88
N GLU A 211 20.88 4.78 8.91
CA GLU A 211 19.91 5.87 8.90
C GLU A 211 20.54 7.20 9.27
N VAL A 212 21.40 7.21 10.29
CA VAL A 212 22.08 8.42 10.74
C VAL A 212 23.09 8.88 9.68
N TRP A 213 23.88 7.96 9.11
CA TRP A 213 24.94 8.32 8.16
C TRP A 213 24.49 8.32 6.71
N MET A 214 23.72 7.32 6.27
CA MET A 214 23.32 7.21 4.86
C MET A 214 21.94 7.84 4.60
N GLY A 215 21.17 8.16 5.65
CA GLY A 215 19.82 8.70 5.53
C GLY A 215 18.79 7.66 5.13
N ALA A 216 19.12 6.36 5.17
CA ALA A 216 18.22 5.24 4.95
C ALA A 216 18.98 3.93 5.11
N SER A 217 18.26 2.85 5.36
CA SER A 217 18.82 1.51 5.29
C SER A 217 19.18 1.10 3.85
N PRO A 218 20.14 0.19 3.65
CA PRO A 218 20.58 -0.23 2.32
C PRO A 218 19.45 -0.63 1.37
N ALA A 219 18.48 -1.46 1.80
CA ALA A 219 17.35 -1.83 0.94
C ALA A 219 16.51 -0.64 0.49
N LYS A 220 16.32 0.36 1.38
CA LYS A 220 15.62 1.60 1.05
C LYS A 220 16.40 2.44 0.05
N ILE A 221 17.72 2.54 0.20
CA ILE A 221 18.59 3.24 -0.74
C ILE A 221 18.51 2.60 -2.12
N LEU A 222 18.63 1.27 -2.19
CA LEU A 222 18.51 0.49 -3.44
C LEU A 222 17.15 0.72 -4.12
N SER A 223 16.09 0.86 -3.32
CA SER A 223 14.73 1.14 -3.79
C SER A 223 14.48 2.62 -4.10
N GLY A 224 15.48 3.49 -3.94
CA GLY A 224 15.37 4.93 -4.23
C GLY A 224 14.64 5.74 -3.17
N TYR A 225 14.60 5.28 -1.93
CA TYR A 225 13.98 5.96 -0.80
C TYR A 225 15.01 6.51 0.19
N THR A 226 14.59 7.53 0.94
CA THR A 226 15.33 8.10 2.07
C THR A 226 14.41 8.27 3.27
N VAL A 227 14.99 8.19 4.45
CA VAL A 227 14.38 8.46 5.74
C VAL A 227 14.88 9.82 6.22
N ARG A 228 13.95 10.66 6.65
CA ARG A 228 14.26 11.99 7.17
C ARG A 228 13.26 12.40 8.24
N ASP A 229 13.63 13.38 9.03
CA ASP A 229 12.74 14.03 9.97
C ASP A 229 11.64 14.81 9.23
N VAL A 230 10.43 14.80 9.77
CA VAL A 230 9.25 15.40 9.13
C VAL A 230 9.33 16.92 9.09
N ASP A 231 9.91 17.56 10.10
CA ASP A 231 9.90 19.02 10.21
C ASP A 231 11.13 19.63 9.52
N THR A 232 12.30 19.12 9.85
CA THR A 232 13.60 19.63 9.36
C THR A 232 13.96 19.11 7.97
N LYS A 233 13.37 17.98 7.55
CA LYS A 233 13.73 17.23 6.33
C LYS A 233 15.19 16.77 6.28
N GLU A 234 15.91 16.83 7.40
CA GLU A 234 17.28 16.35 7.56
C GLU A 234 17.31 14.86 7.91
N LYS A 235 18.52 14.27 7.93
CA LYS A 235 18.70 12.89 8.39
C LYS A 235 18.31 12.80 9.86
N LEU A 236 17.87 11.61 10.27
CA LEU A 236 17.52 11.36 11.66
C LEU A 236 18.75 11.47 12.56
N SER A 237 18.57 12.08 13.72
CA SER A 237 19.53 11.96 14.82
C SER A 237 19.60 10.51 15.33
N LEU A 238 20.65 10.16 16.06
CA LEU A 238 20.82 8.82 16.63
C LEU A 238 19.64 8.44 17.54
N SER A 239 19.15 9.39 18.35
CA SER A 239 18.02 9.15 19.25
C SER A 239 16.71 8.89 18.49
N GLN A 240 16.46 9.64 17.40
CA GLN A 240 15.30 9.43 16.53
C GLN A 240 15.39 8.09 15.79
N SER A 241 16.55 7.75 15.24
CA SER A 241 16.77 6.44 14.60
C SER A 241 16.56 5.30 15.59
N ALA A 242 17.10 5.39 16.81
CA ALA A 242 16.89 4.39 17.86
C ALA A 242 15.42 4.23 18.26
N LYS A 243 14.69 5.35 18.43
CA LYS A 243 13.24 5.32 18.66
C LYS A 243 12.50 4.66 17.51
N ARG A 244 12.89 4.92 16.27
CA ARG A 244 12.24 4.32 15.09
C ARG A 244 12.56 2.83 14.93
N GLN A 245 13.75 2.44 15.34
CA GLN A 245 14.30 1.10 15.16
C GLN A 245 14.23 0.24 16.43
N TRP A 246 13.52 0.69 17.47
CA TRP A 246 13.44 0.01 18.76
C TRP A 246 13.08 -1.47 18.64
N TRP A 247 12.13 -1.80 17.76
CA TRP A 247 11.66 -3.14 17.48
C TRP A 247 12.69 -4.03 16.77
N ARG A 248 13.69 -3.43 16.11
CA ARG A 248 14.85 -4.15 15.58
C ARG A 248 15.95 -4.29 16.61
N LEU A 249 16.17 -3.25 17.42
CA LEU A 249 17.19 -3.24 18.46
C LEU A 249 16.92 -4.29 19.54
N ILE A 250 15.64 -4.52 19.86
CA ILE A 250 15.25 -5.51 20.86
C ILE A 250 15.65 -6.94 20.44
N ASN A 251 15.84 -7.23 19.15
CA ASN A 251 16.29 -8.54 18.66
C ASN A 251 17.71 -8.92 19.09
N VAL A 252 18.48 -7.99 19.67
CA VAL A 252 19.80 -8.28 20.26
C VAL A 252 19.66 -9.11 21.54
N ILE A 253 18.53 -9.05 22.22
CA ILE A 253 18.26 -9.84 23.44
C ILE A 253 17.82 -11.24 23.02
N PRO A 254 18.57 -12.32 23.37
CA PRO A 254 18.17 -13.68 23.04
C PRO A 254 16.84 -14.09 23.68
N GLY A 255 16.05 -14.89 22.95
CA GLY A 255 14.74 -15.38 23.37
C GLY A 255 13.65 -14.31 23.31
N ILE A 256 13.48 -13.56 24.40
CA ILE A 256 12.35 -12.62 24.54
C ILE A 256 12.43 -11.47 23.53
N GLY A 257 13.64 -11.07 23.14
CA GLY A 257 13.84 -9.97 22.20
C GLY A 257 13.29 -10.27 20.81
N GLN A 258 13.47 -11.48 20.30
CA GLN A 258 12.97 -11.86 18.97
C GLN A 258 11.44 -11.92 18.94
N LEU A 259 10.81 -12.37 20.03
CA LEU A 259 9.35 -12.36 20.16
C LEU A 259 8.79 -10.94 20.16
N VAL A 260 9.35 -10.05 21.00
CA VAL A 260 8.94 -8.64 21.07
C VAL A 260 9.20 -7.92 19.74
N GLY A 261 10.34 -8.18 19.10
CA GLY A 261 10.69 -7.61 17.80
C GLY A 261 9.75 -8.06 16.69
N MET A 262 9.32 -9.34 16.70
CA MET A 262 8.32 -9.86 15.77
C MET A 262 6.95 -9.21 15.96
N LEU A 263 6.47 -9.09 17.21
CA LEU A 263 5.22 -8.39 17.52
C LEU A 263 5.28 -6.92 17.10
N GLY A 264 6.42 -6.25 17.37
CA GLY A 264 6.69 -4.90 16.89
C GLY A 264 6.60 -4.82 15.36
N ALA A 265 7.22 -5.74 14.64
CA ALA A 265 7.15 -5.79 13.18
C ALA A 265 5.71 -5.91 12.65
N VAL A 266 4.88 -6.75 13.28
CA VAL A 266 3.45 -6.90 12.92
C VAL A 266 2.69 -5.60 13.16
N VAL A 267 2.81 -5.01 14.36
CA VAL A 267 2.18 -3.72 14.69
C VAL A 267 2.63 -2.62 13.73
N HIS A 268 3.88 -2.62 13.32
CA HIS A 268 4.40 -1.64 12.36
C HIS A 268 3.89 -1.86 10.94
N ALA A 269 3.71 -3.11 10.52
CA ALA A 269 3.12 -3.42 9.24
C ALA A 269 1.66 -2.94 9.18
N THR A 270 0.86 -3.21 10.23
CA THR A 270 -0.57 -2.88 10.25
C THR A 270 -0.86 -1.38 10.43
N THR A 271 0.05 -0.62 11.04
CA THR A 271 -0.12 0.83 11.26
C THR A 271 0.24 1.70 10.05
N ILE A 272 0.83 1.13 9.00
CA ILE A 272 1.11 1.85 7.76
C ILE A 272 -0.14 1.81 6.88
N ASN A 273 -0.93 2.88 6.92
CA ASN A 273 -2.14 3.02 6.10
C ASN A 273 -2.25 4.43 5.51
N GLU A 274 -3.20 4.62 4.59
CA GLU A 274 -3.40 5.93 3.94
C GLU A 274 -3.86 7.00 4.92
N GLU A 275 -4.64 6.62 5.95
CA GLU A 275 -5.17 7.51 6.99
C GLU A 275 -4.03 8.15 7.81
N ASN A 276 -2.96 7.42 8.05
CA ASN A 276 -1.75 7.91 8.72
C ASN A 276 -0.69 8.42 7.74
N ASN A 277 -1.12 8.83 6.53
CA ASN A 277 -0.24 9.30 5.45
C ASN A 277 0.92 8.32 5.15
N LEU A 278 0.69 7.02 5.23
CA LEU A 278 1.67 5.95 5.01
C LEU A 278 2.87 5.98 5.98
N ARG A 279 2.69 6.55 7.18
CA ARG A 279 3.65 6.46 8.30
C ARG A 279 3.23 5.31 9.20
N GLY A 280 4.21 4.56 9.69
CA GLY A 280 3.95 3.54 10.72
C GLY A 280 4.12 4.15 12.10
N SER A 281 3.58 3.49 13.13
CA SER A 281 3.69 3.96 14.52
C SER A 281 5.14 4.25 14.98
N HIS A 282 6.10 3.47 14.47
CA HIS A 282 7.52 3.68 14.71
C HIS A 282 8.07 4.97 14.07
N ASP A 283 7.54 5.38 12.91
CA ASP A 283 7.94 6.65 12.30
C ASP A 283 7.33 7.83 13.05
N ASP A 284 6.10 7.70 13.53
CA ASP A 284 5.46 8.76 14.31
C ASP A 284 6.19 8.98 15.63
N LEU A 285 6.58 7.90 16.32
CA LEU A 285 7.38 7.95 17.54
C LEU A 285 8.71 8.69 17.37
N ALA A 286 9.31 8.61 16.18
CA ALA A 286 10.58 9.23 15.84
C ALA A 286 10.44 10.57 15.12
N ASN A 287 9.22 11.01 14.85
CA ASN A 287 8.91 12.11 13.93
C ASN A 287 9.60 11.98 12.55
N ALA A 288 9.65 10.75 12.03
CA ALA A 288 10.30 10.42 10.77
C ALA A 288 9.30 10.22 9.64
N GLU A 289 9.76 10.31 8.40
CA GLU A 289 9.05 9.88 7.21
C GLU A 289 9.99 9.19 6.22
N VAL A 290 9.44 8.26 5.44
CA VAL A 290 10.12 7.63 4.30
C VAL A 290 9.59 8.25 3.03
N VAL A 291 10.46 8.81 2.19
CA VAL A 291 10.08 9.49 0.95
C VAL A 291 10.99 9.10 -0.20
N LYS A 292 10.48 9.21 -1.43
CA LYS A 292 11.32 9.00 -2.63
C LYS A 292 12.46 10.02 -2.64
N ARG A 293 13.68 9.53 -2.89
CA ARG A 293 14.89 10.37 -2.96
C ARG A 293 14.76 11.29 -4.17
N LYS A 294 15.00 12.59 -3.98
CA LYS A 294 15.03 13.53 -5.11
C LYS A 294 16.23 13.17 -6.00
N PRO A 295 16.08 13.19 -7.34
CA PRO A 295 17.22 13.07 -8.23
C PRO A 295 18.20 14.19 -7.89
N ARG A 296 19.46 13.83 -7.69
CA ARG A 296 20.54 14.78 -7.44
C ARG A 296 20.71 15.57 -8.75
N LYS A 297 20.45 16.88 -8.70
CA LYS A 297 20.77 17.80 -9.80
C LYS A 297 22.27 17.87 -10.01
#